data_AF-A0A1F6BYS7-F1
#
_entry.id   AF-A0A1F6BYS7-F1
#
_cell.length_a   1.000
_cell.length_b   1.000
_cell.length_c   1.000
_cell.angle_alpha   90.00
_cell.angle_beta   90.00
_cell.angle_gamma   90.00
#
_symmetry.space_group_name_H-M   'P 1'
#
loop_
_entity.id
_entity.type
_entity.pdbx_description
1 polymer ?
#
loop_
_entity_poly.entity_id
_entity_poly.type
_entity_poly.pdbx_seq_one_letter_code
_entity_poly.pdbx_strand_id
1 'polypeptide(L)'
;MTTKIFLGGIILMIIIAGLIVYNNNQENKLIDKMGEQVSFVCEDKNDFIAEFSPDMSTLNVVVGGEIKYTLSNTGNEVVPHRFGDSEREYTFSGEGAVVTNLDTGGGTVCSQPIDPNNAPYNFGDSLDGEQQEAISLVTDSMRGTWKSLDDEKFSRTFLADGTVTDRYEGGEETSGTWQVFTANSGIATPFTLEQDVMYLRLVMGDETLHFSLSKLTPEELELTYMERGNLLRFSAVK
;
A
#
# COMPACT_ATOMS: atom_id res chain seq x y z
N MET A 1 -49.84 21.26 -61.50
CA MET A 1 -50.36 21.26 -60.11
C MET A 1 -49.75 20.05 -59.39
N THR A 2 -48.42 19.95 -59.34
CA THR A 2 -47.74 18.65 -59.07
C THR A 2 -46.44 18.78 -58.28
N THR A 3 -46.14 19.96 -57.74
CA THR A 3 -44.86 20.25 -57.06
C THR A 3 -44.92 20.10 -55.53
N LYS A 4 -46.11 19.89 -54.95
CA LYS A 4 -46.28 19.83 -53.48
C LYS A 4 -46.03 18.45 -52.87
N ILE A 5 -46.03 17.37 -53.66
CA ILE A 5 -45.84 16.00 -53.16
C ILE A 5 -44.34 15.67 -52.96
N PHE A 6 -43.44 16.31 -53.72
CA PHE A 6 -42.01 16.01 -53.66
C PHE A 6 -41.31 16.58 -52.41
N LEU A 7 -41.80 17.69 -51.87
CA LEU A 7 -41.16 18.35 -50.72
C LEU A 7 -41.38 17.58 -49.40
N GLY A 8 -42.53 16.91 -49.25
CA GLY A 8 -42.85 16.12 -48.05
C GLY A 8 -41.95 14.88 -47.89
N GLY A 9 -41.61 14.22 -49.00
CA GLY A 9 -40.73 13.04 -48.97
C GLY A 9 -39.29 13.36 -48.58
N ILE A 10 -38.77 14.52 -49.02
CA ILE A 10 -37.41 14.96 -48.69
C ILE A 10 -37.29 15.30 -47.20
N ILE A 11 -38.29 15.97 -46.62
CA ILE A 11 -38.29 16.31 -45.19
C ILE A 11 -38.34 15.03 -44.33
N LEU A 12 -39.15 14.04 -44.70
CA LEU A 12 -39.24 12.78 -43.97
C LEU A 12 -37.92 11.99 -43.99
N MET A 13 -37.23 11.96 -45.14
CA MET A 13 -35.91 11.33 -45.27
C MET A 13 -34.84 12.00 -44.38
N ILE A 14 -34.85 13.34 -44.28
CA ILE A 14 -33.91 14.08 -43.43
C ILE A 14 -34.16 13.78 -41.95
N ILE A 15 -35.42 13.68 -41.53
CA ILE A 15 -35.77 13.34 -40.14
C ILE A 15 -35.30 11.91 -39.80
N ILE A 16 -35.55 10.94 -40.69
CA ILE A 16 -35.13 9.54 -40.47
C ILE A 16 -33.59 9.44 -40.43
N ALA A 17 -32.89 10.08 -41.37
CA ALA A 17 -31.43 10.10 -41.37
C ALA A 17 -30.86 10.78 -40.12
N GLY A 18 -31.46 11.88 -39.68
CA GLY A 18 -31.10 12.56 -38.43
C GLY A 18 -31.32 11.68 -37.20
N LEU A 19 -32.40 10.89 -37.16
CA LEU A 19 -32.72 9.98 -36.06
C LEU A 19 -31.76 8.78 -35.99
N ILE A 20 -31.35 8.25 -37.15
CA ILE A 20 -30.33 7.18 -37.25
C ILE A 20 -28.96 7.71 -36.77
N VAL A 21 -28.54 8.89 -37.22
CA VAL A 21 -27.28 9.51 -36.78
C VAL A 21 -27.32 9.84 -35.28
N TYR A 22 -28.44 10.33 -34.77
CA TYR A 22 -28.62 10.63 -33.35
C TYR A 22 -28.50 9.38 -32.48
N ASN A 23 -29.14 8.27 -32.87
CA ASN A 23 -29.08 7.01 -32.12
C ASN A 23 -27.67 6.38 -32.16
N ASN A 24 -27.01 6.34 -33.33
CA ASN A 24 -25.62 5.84 -33.41
C ASN A 24 -24.64 6.69 -32.58
N ASN A 25 -24.89 8.00 -32.43
CA ASN A 25 -24.05 8.87 -31.63
C ASN A 25 -24.30 8.75 -30.11
N GLN A 26 -25.45 8.18 -29.70
CA GLN A 26 -25.74 7.85 -28.30
C GLN A 26 -25.02 6.56 -27.87
N GLU A 27 -24.94 5.55 -28.75
CA GLU A 27 -24.17 4.33 -28.46
C GLU A 27 -22.67 4.61 -28.33
N ASN A 28 -22.11 5.51 -29.16
CA ASN A 28 -20.70 5.93 -29.03
C ASN A 28 -20.41 6.79 -27.79
N LYS A 29 -21.42 7.46 -27.20
CA LYS A 29 -21.25 8.21 -25.95
C LYS A 29 -21.28 7.33 -24.70
N LEU A 30 -21.76 6.10 -24.79
CA LEU A 30 -21.71 5.12 -23.70
C LEU A 30 -20.34 4.43 -23.58
N ILE A 31 -19.61 4.31 -24.69
CA ILE A 31 -18.28 3.69 -24.72
C ILE A 31 -17.20 4.64 -24.16
N ASP A 32 -17.39 5.96 -24.30
CA ASP A 32 -16.44 6.98 -23.84
C ASP A 32 -16.48 7.24 -22.31
N LYS A 33 -17.21 6.40 -21.56
CA LYS A 33 -17.40 6.51 -20.10
C LYS A 33 -17.24 5.20 -19.33
N MET A 34 -16.74 4.15 -19.97
CA MET A 34 -16.27 3.00 -19.21
C MET A 34 -14.94 3.42 -18.58
N GLY A 35 -14.90 3.43 -17.25
CA GLY A 35 -13.68 3.75 -16.54
C GLY A 35 -12.57 2.75 -16.86
N GLU A 36 -11.35 3.11 -16.51
CA GLU A 36 -10.17 2.32 -16.83
C GLU A 36 -10.33 0.90 -16.26
N GLN A 37 -10.24 -0.10 -17.14
CA GLN A 37 -10.25 -1.52 -16.77
C GLN A 37 -8.81 -1.99 -16.61
N VAL A 38 -8.48 -2.58 -15.46
CA VAL A 38 -7.14 -3.07 -15.14
C VAL A 38 -7.22 -4.53 -14.70
N SER A 39 -6.44 -5.41 -15.32
CA SER A 39 -6.46 -6.86 -15.02
C SER A 39 -5.41 -7.21 -13.98
N PHE A 40 -5.74 -8.11 -13.05
CA PHE A 40 -4.84 -8.56 -11.98
C PHE A 40 -4.81 -10.09 -11.90
N VAL A 41 -3.61 -10.64 -11.72
CA VAL A 41 -3.35 -12.05 -11.46
C VAL A 41 -2.92 -12.19 -10.01
N CYS A 42 -3.58 -13.06 -9.25
CA CYS A 42 -3.38 -13.20 -7.81
C CYS A 42 -2.64 -14.50 -7.45
N GLU A 43 -1.88 -14.49 -6.35
CA GLU A 43 -1.15 -15.68 -5.88
C GLU A 43 -2.06 -16.86 -5.54
N ASP A 44 -3.27 -16.57 -5.07
CA ASP A 44 -4.30 -17.55 -4.73
C ASP A 44 -5.13 -18.05 -5.95
N LYS A 45 -4.80 -17.55 -7.15
CA LYS A 45 -5.48 -17.82 -8.44
C LYS A 45 -6.90 -17.24 -8.55
N ASN A 46 -7.28 -16.32 -7.68
CA ASN A 46 -8.54 -15.58 -7.79
C ASN A 46 -8.34 -14.30 -8.59
N ASP A 47 -7.95 -14.45 -9.87
CA ASP A 47 -7.71 -13.35 -10.80
C ASP A 47 -8.98 -12.51 -11.02
N PHE A 48 -8.81 -11.20 -11.23
CA PHE A 48 -9.94 -10.27 -11.41
C PHE A 48 -9.61 -9.11 -12.34
N ILE A 49 -10.66 -8.44 -12.83
CA ILE A 49 -10.57 -7.15 -13.54
C ILE A 49 -11.16 -6.08 -12.63
N ALA A 50 -10.41 -5.01 -12.41
CA ALA A 50 -10.85 -3.81 -11.70
C ALA A 50 -11.40 -2.80 -12.71
N GLU A 51 -12.63 -2.34 -12.52
CA GLU A 51 -13.19 -1.20 -13.26
C GLU A 51 -13.48 -0.06 -12.28
N PHE A 52 -12.76 1.05 -12.42
CA PHE A 52 -12.90 2.19 -11.53
C PHE A 52 -13.94 3.17 -12.08
N SER A 53 -14.71 3.84 -11.20
CA SER A 53 -15.47 5.01 -11.66
C SER A 53 -14.53 6.14 -12.09
N PRO A 54 -14.95 7.04 -13.01
CA PRO A 54 -14.11 8.16 -13.45
C PRO A 54 -13.62 9.09 -12.32
N ASP A 55 -14.33 9.13 -11.19
CA ASP A 55 -13.99 9.91 -10.00
C ASP A 55 -13.28 9.09 -8.91
N MET A 56 -12.95 7.82 -9.19
CA MET A 56 -12.33 6.87 -8.26
C MET A 56 -13.15 6.64 -6.97
N SER A 57 -14.44 6.98 -6.95
CA SER A 57 -15.32 6.77 -5.80
C SER A 57 -15.79 5.32 -5.63
N THR A 58 -15.79 4.55 -6.72
CA THR A 58 -16.25 3.16 -6.74
C THR A 58 -15.32 2.26 -7.54
N LEU A 59 -15.23 1.00 -7.13
CA LEU A 59 -14.54 -0.08 -7.82
C LEU A 59 -15.53 -1.21 -8.11
N ASN A 60 -15.68 -1.60 -9.37
CA ASN A 60 -16.30 -2.86 -9.73
C ASN A 60 -15.22 -3.93 -9.88
N VAL A 61 -15.37 -5.03 -9.15
CA VAL A 61 -14.51 -6.21 -9.28
C VAL A 61 -15.21 -7.21 -10.17
N VAL A 62 -14.66 -7.46 -11.35
CA VAL A 62 -15.21 -8.37 -12.36
C VAL A 62 -14.44 -9.68 -12.35
N VAL A 63 -15.15 -10.80 -12.18
CA VAL A 63 -14.59 -12.16 -12.16
C VAL A 63 -15.38 -13.02 -13.13
N GLY A 64 -14.70 -13.67 -14.08
CA GLY A 64 -15.36 -14.49 -15.10
C GLY A 64 -16.30 -13.71 -16.03
N GLY A 65 -16.10 -12.39 -16.17
CA GLY A 65 -16.93 -11.52 -17.01
C GLY A 65 -18.19 -10.96 -16.33
N GLU A 66 -18.40 -11.26 -15.05
CA GLU A 66 -19.52 -10.73 -14.26
C GLU A 66 -19.00 -9.84 -13.13
N ILE A 67 -19.71 -8.73 -12.86
CA ILE A 67 -19.43 -7.89 -11.69
C ILE A 67 -19.75 -8.71 -10.44
N LYS A 68 -18.70 -9.04 -9.69
CA LYS A 68 -18.81 -9.81 -8.46
C LYS A 68 -19.05 -8.91 -7.25
N TYR A 69 -18.37 -7.76 -7.21
CA TYR A 69 -18.46 -6.78 -6.14
C TYR A 69 -18.50 -5.36 -6.70
N THR A 70 -19.20 -4.46 -6.01
CA THR A 70 -19.10 -3.01 -6.20
C THR A 70 -18.74 -2.41 -4.86
N LEU A 71 -17.53 -1.89 -4.76
CA LEU A 71 -16.91 -1.43 -3.51
C LEU A 71 -16.77 0.10 -3.54
N SER A 72 -16.99 0.73 -2.40
CA SER A 72 -16.77 2.17 -2.24
C SER A 72 -15.31 2.46 -1.91
N ASN A 73 -14.81 3.61 -2.35
CA ASN A 73 -13.49 4.08 -1.93
C ASN A 73 -13.51 4.40 -0.42
N THR A 74 -12.67 3.70 0.34
CA THR A 74 -12.43 3.84 1.77
C THR A 74 -11.03 4.38 2.06
N GLY A 75 -10.32 4.85 1.03
CA GLY A 75 -8.99 5.41 1.10
C GLY A 75 -8.90 6.71 1.89
N ASN A 76 -7.66 7.10 2.18
CA ASN A 76 -7.31 8.34 2.85
C ASN A 76 -6.14 9.01 2.13
N GLU A 77 -5.57 10.08 2.70
CA GLU A 77 -4.45 10.81 2.08
C GLU A 77 -3.18 9.95 1.87
N VAL A 78 -3.04 8.87 2.63
CA VAL A 78 -1.86 7.99 2.63
C VAL A 78 -2.05 6.83 1.65
N VAL A 79 -3.24 6.21 1.68
CA VAL A 79 -3.63 5.11 0.79
C VAL A 79 -4.91 5.53 0.05
N PRO A 80 -4.80 6.36 -1.01
CA PRO A 80 -5.95 6.94 -1.68
C PRO A 80 -6.76 5.92 -2.51
N HIS A 81 -6.15 4.80 -2.88
CA HIS A 81 -6.74 3.76 -3.72
C HIS A 81 -7.07 2.51 -2.90
N ARG A 82 -7.95 2.68 -1.92
CA ARG A 82 -8.46 1.59 -1.10
C ARG A 82 -9.96 1.48 -1.26
N PHE A 83 -10.46 0.28 -1.51
CA PHE A 83 -11.86 0.03 -1.78
C PHE A 83 -12.31 -1.19 -0.99
N GLY A 84 -13.41 -1.10 -0.26
CA GLY A 84 -13.83 -2.20 0.59
C GLY A 84 -15.23 -2.11 1.13
N ASP A 85 -15.62 -3.18 1.81
CA ASP A 85 -16.84 -3.32 2.59
C ASP A 85 -16.50 -3.94 3.97
N SER A 86 -17.47 -4.55 4.65
CA SER A 86 -17.24 -5.18 5.96
C SER A 86 -16.49 -6.51 5.90
N GLU A 87 -16.41 -7.16 4.75
CA GLU A 87 -15.82 -8.49 4.58
C GLU A 87 -14.46 -8.45 3.88
N ARG A 88 -14.25 -7.48 2.98
CA ARG A 88 -13.08 -7.44 2.10
C ARG A 88 -12.57 -6.02 1.84
N GLU A 89 -11.28 -5.93 1.56
CA GLU A 89 -10.61 -4.71 1.17
C GLU A 89 -9.65 -4.97 0.00
N TYR A 90 -9.62 -4.05 -0.96
CA TYR A 90 -8.71 -4.02 -2.09
C TYR A 90 -7.89 -2.74 -1.98
N THR A 91 -6.57 -2.89 -1.81
CA THR A 91 -5.63 -1.78 -1.75
C THR A 91 -4.72 -1.81 -2.97
N PHE A 92 -4.70 -0.73 -3.76
CA PHE A 92 -3.89 -0.60 -4.97
C PHE A 92 -2.70 0.33 -4.71
N SER A 93 -1.50 -0.09 -5.13
CA SER A 93 -0.27 0.70 -5.02
C SER A 93 0.71 0.25 -6.10
N GLY A 94 1.41 1.20 -6.72
CA GLY A 94 2.30 0.93 -7.85
C GLY A 94 1.55 0.20 -8.97
N GLU A 95 2.09 -0.94 -9.41
CA GLU A 95 1.48 -1.80 -10.44
C GLU A 95 0.67 -2.98 -9.86
N GLY A 96 0.49 -3.03 -8.54
CA GLY A 96 -0.09 -4.16 -7.82
C GLY A 96 -1.34 -3.83 -7.01
N ALA A 97 -1.94 -4.88 -6.47
CA ALA A 97 -3.04 -4.80 -5.52
C ALA A 97 -2.85 -5.84 -4.40
N VAL A 98 -3.35 -5.54 -3.21
CA VAL A 98 -3.51 -6.50 -2.10
C VAL A 98 -4.99 -6.64 -1.81
N VAL A 99 -5.47 -7.89 -1.80
CA VAL A 99 -6.85 -8.22 -1.45
C VAL A 99 -6.85 -8.85 -0.06
N THR A 100 -7.45 -8.16 0.91
CA THR A 100 -7.51 -8.57 2.31
C THR A 100 -8.92 -9.04 2.66
N ASN A 101 -9.03 -10.22 3.25
CA ASN A 101 -10.26 -10.69 3.89
C ASN A 101 -10.27 -10.20 5.35
N LEU A 102 -11.23 -9.35 5.71
CA LEU A 102 -11.27 -8.67 7.01
C LEU A 102 -11.68 -9.60 8.15
N ASP A 103 -12.41 -10.69 7.86
CA ASP A 103 -12.81 -11.67 8.88
C ASP A 103 -11.64 -12.53 9.36
N THR A 104 -10.71 -12.84 8.44
CA THR A 104 -9.57 -13.74 8.70
C THR A 104 -8.24 -13.01 8.87
N GLY A 105 -8.16 -11.75 8.41
CA GLY A 105 -6.92 -10.98 8.33
C GLY A 105 -5.94 -11.47 7.26
N GLY A 106 -6.31 -12.48 6.46
CA GLY A 106 -5.49 -12.99 5.37
C GLY A 106 -5.52 -12.07 4.15
N GLY A 107 -4.35 -11.82 3.56
CA GLY A 107 -4.19 -11.06 2.32
C GLY A 107 -3.62 -11.91 1.19
N THR A 108 -4.00 -11.63 -0.05
CA THR A 108 -3.32 -12.14 -1.25
C THR A 108 -2.78 -10.96 -2.07
N VAL A 109 -1.56 -11.12 -2.60
CA VAL A 109 -0.93 -10.14 -3.47
C VAL A 109 -1.31 -10.46 -4.91
N CYS A 110 -1.65 -9.42 -5.66
CA CYS A 110 -2.00 -9.50 -7.06
C CYS A 110 -1.17 -8.51 -7.88
N SER A 111 -0.76 -8.92 -9.07
CA SER A 111 0.04 -8.12 -9.99
C SER A 111 -0.63 -8.04 -11.35
N GLN A 112 -0.42 -6.95 -12.08
CA GLN A 112 -0.86 -6.87 -13.46
C GLN A 112 -0.10 -7.86 -14.34
N PRO A 113 -0.75 -8.51 -15.31
CA PRO A 113 -0.06 -9.37 -16.27
C PRO A 113 0.84 -8.54 -17.19
N ILE A 114 1.97 -9.10 -17.59
CA ILE A 114 2.88 -8.45 -18.53
C ILE A 114 2.24 -8.44 -19.93
N ASP A 115 1.88 -7.24 -20.42
CA ASP A 115 1.48 -7.01 -21.80
C ASP A 115 2.60 -6.29 -22.56
N PRO A 116 3.23 -6.89 -23.59
CA PRO A 116 4.28 -6.22 -24.36
C PRO A 116 3.79 -5.01 -25.17
N ASN A 117 2.47 -4.84 -25.33
CA ASN A 117 1.88 -3.76 -26.12
C ASN A 117 1.26 -2.65 -25.26
N ASN A 118 1.12 -2.86 -23.95
CA ASN A 118 0.51 -1.89 -23.07
C ASN A 118 1.30 -1.78 -21.76
N ALA A 119 1.63 -0.55 -21.36
CA ALA A 119 2.26 -0.34 -20.07
C ALA A 119 1.28 -0.69 -18.94
N PRO A 120 1.74 -1.32 -17.85
CA PRO A 120 0.91 -1.54 -16.68
C PRO A 120 0.41 -0.19 -16.14
N TYR A 121 -0.80 -0.20 -15.59
CA TYR A 121 -1.36 0.96 -14.91
C TYR A 121 -0.62 1.17 -13.58
N ASN A 122 -0.09 2.37 -13.35
CA ASN A 122 0.56 2.68 -12.10
C ASN A 122 -0.39 3.54 -11.24
N PHE A 123 -0.83 3.01 -10.10
CA PHE A 123 -1.71 3.66 -9.13
C PHE A 123 -1.01 4.73 -8.28
N GLY A 124 0.22 5.09 -8.66
CA GLY A 124 1.15 5.77 -7.79
C GLY A 124 1.68 4.78 -6.74
N ASP A 125 2.96 4.91 -6.44
CA ASP A 125 3.43 4.40 -5.18
C ASP A 125 2.66 5.19 -4.13
N SER A 126 1.95 4.51 -3.24
CA SER A 126 1.58 5.17 -1.98
C SER A 126 2.84 5.90 -1.49
N LEU A 127 2.71 7.07 -0.89
CA LEU A 127 3.88 7.73 -0.27
C LEU A 127 4.57 6.81 0.77
N ASP A 128 3.93 5.68 1.09
CA ASP A 128 4.41 4.55 1.86
C ASP A 128 5.25 3.52 1.08
N GLY A 129 5.26 3.45 -0.24
CA GLY A 129 6.04 2.43 -0.98
C GLY A 129 7.55 2.58 -0.76
N GLU A 130 8.07 3.79 -0.98
CA GLU A 130 9.47 4.12 -0.68
C GLU A 130 9.76 4.03 0.84
N GLN A 131 8.82 4.45 1.69
CA GLN A 131 9.00 4.39 3.14
C GLN A 131 8.98 2.95 3.66
N GLN A 132 8.12 2.09 3.11
CA GLN A 132 7.98 0.69 3.47
C GLN A 132 9.20 -0.11 3.01
N GLU A 133 9.70 0.17 1.81
CA GLU A 133 10.98 -0.39 1.33
C GLU A 133 12.13 0.06 2.24
N ALA A 134 12.18 1.34 2.60
CA ALA A 134 13.19 1.87 3.53
C ALA A 134 13.08 1.24 4.93
N ILE A 135 11.87 1.09 5.47
CA ILE A 135 11.62 0.41 6.76
C ILE A 135 12.09 -1.05 6.66
N SER A 136 11.78 -1.75 5.57
CA SER A 136 12.21 -3.14 5.36
C SER A 136 13.73 -3.24 5.29
N LEU A 137 14.39 -2.38 4.52
CA LEU A 137 15.85 -2.36 4.40
C LEU A 137 16.55 -2.07 5.73
N VAL A 138 16.03 -1.11 6.49
CA VAL A 138 16.53 -0.79 7.84
C VAL A 138 16.30 -1.97 8.79
N THR A 139 15.11 -2.58 8.75
CA THR A 139 14.77 -3.76 9.56
C THR A 139 15.73 -4.91 9.25
N ASP A 140 15.97 -5.22 7.98
CA ASP A 140 16.91 -6.26 7.57
C ASP A 140 18.35 -5.95 8.04
N SER A 141 18.77 -4.68 7.92
CA SER A 141 20.11 -4.22 8.32
C SER A 141 20.32 -4.18 9.84
N MET A 142 19.25 -4.05 10.63
CA MET A 142 19.30 -4.07 12.10
C MET A 142 19.47 -5.48 12.69
N ARG A 143 19.19 -6.54 11.93
CA ARG A 143 19.24 -7.92 12.43
C ARG A 143 20.66 -8.30 12.83
N GLY A 144 20.76 -9.13 13.87
CA GLY A 144 22.04 -9.63 14.38
C GLY A 144 22.30 -9.19 15.81
N THR A 145 23.52 -9.46 16.28
CA THR A 145 23.94 -9.14 17.65
C THR A 145 24.83 -7.90 17.65
N TRP A 146 24.50 -6.97 18.52
CA TRP A 146 25.14 -5.67 18.65
C TRP A 146 25.73 -5.55 20.05
N LYS A 147 27.03 -5.27 20.14
CA LYS A 147 27.76 -5.09 21.39
C LYS A 147 27.89 -3.61 21.70
N SER A 148 27.55 -3.19 22.93
CA SER A 148 27.69 -1.78 23.29
C SER A 148 29.17 -1.36 23.34
N LEU A 149 29.45 -0.18 22.78
CA LEU A 149 30.76 0.47 22.85
C LEU A 149 30.99 1.19 24.18
N ASP A 150 29.90 1.51 24.89
CA ASP A 150 29.93 2.23 26.16
C ASP A 150 29.87 1.27 27.37
N ASP A 151 29.42 0.02 27.15
CA ASP A 151 29.42 -1.05 28.15
C ASP A 151 29.70 -2.41 27.48
N GLU A 152 30.95 -2.87 27.57
CA GLU A 152 31.40 -4.15 27.03
C GLU A 152 30.74 -5.38 27.67
N LYS A 153 29.89 -5.23 28.69
CA LYS A 153 29.10 -6.34 29.25
C LYS A 153 27.73 -6.44 28.62
N PHE A 154 27.25 -5.39 27.96
CA PHE A 154 25.93 -5.34 27.35
C PHE A 154 25.95 -5.73 25.87
N SER A 155 25.00 -6.57 25.45
CA SER A 155 24.72 -6.89 24.06
C SER A 155 23.22 -6.98 23.81
N ARG A 156 22.80 -6.61 22.59
CA ARG A 156 21.42 -6.69 22.12
C ARG A 156 21.35 -7.49 20.82
N THR A 157 20.43 -8.43 20.72
CA THR A 157 20.22 -9.23 19.52
C THR A 157 18.83 -8.96 18.94
N PHE A 158 18.77 -8.53 17.68
CA PHE A 158 17.53 -8.36 16.93
C PHE A 158 17.32 -9.57 16.01
N LEU A 159 16.21 -10.29 16.21
CA LEU A 159 15.84 -11.46 15.43
C LEU A 159 14.86 -11.09 14.31
N ALA A 160 14.83 -11.92 13.27
CA ALA A 160 14.02 -11.68 12.07
C ALA A 160 12.51 -11.77 12.31
N ASP A 161 12.09 -12.44 13.39
CA ASP A 161 10.70 -12.61 13.78
C ASP A 161 10.14 -11.42 14.59
N GLY A 162 10.92 -10.34 14.74
CA GLY A 162 10.55 -9.18 15.55
C GLY A 162 10.85 -9.34 17.04
N THR A 163 11.55 -10.40 17.46
CA THR A 163 12.03 -10.56 18.83
C THR A 163 13.35 -9.81 19.05
N VAL A 164 13.50 -9.16 20.19
CA VAL A 164 14.75 -8.55 20.66
C VAL A 164 15.16 -9.19 21.98
N THR A 165 16.45 -9.46 22.16
CA THR A 165 17.00 -9.97 23.43
C THR A 165 18.17 -9.12 23.88
N ASP A 166 18.07 -8.64 25.12
CA ASP A 166 19.12 -7.94 25.84
C ASP A 166 19.83 -8.89 26.79
N ARG A 167 21.16 -8.87 26.75
CA ARG A 167 22.01 -9.68 27.60
C ARG A 167 23.07 -8.84 28.28
N TYR A 168 23.19 -9.01 29.58
CA TYR A 168 24.28 -8.50 30.39
C TYR A 168 25.19 -9.65 30.82
N GLU A 169 26.51 -9.50 30.70
CA GLU A 169 27.45 -10.53 31.11
C GLU A 169 27.28 -10.87 32.61
N GLY A 170 27.01 -12.15 32.90
CA GLY A 170 26.74 -12.64 34.24
C GLY A 170 25.32 -12.40 34.77
N GLY A 171 24.42 -11.87 33.93
CA GLY A 171 23.00 -11.66 34.24
C GLY A 171 22.05 -12.59 33.47
N GLU A 172 20.77 -12.46 33.76
CA GLU A 172 19.69 -13.09 32.98
C GLU A 172 19.45 -12.33 31.67
N GLU A 173 18.96 -13.04 30.66
CA GLU A 173 18.53 -12.45 29.40
C GLU A 173 17.13 -11.86 29.55
N THR A 174 16.92 -10.66 29.02
CA THR A 174 15.59 -10.04 28.94
C THR A 174 15.17 -10.02 27.49
N SER A 175 13.94 -10.44 27.18
CA SER A 175 13.44 -10.47 25.82
C SER A 175 12.16 -9.64 25.67
N GLY A 176 11.90 -9.22 24.44
CA GLY A 176 10.74 -8.44 24.06
C GLY A 176 10.54 -8.41 22.56
N THR A 177 9.75 -7.45 22.08
CA THR A 177 9.52 -7.25 20.64
C THR A 177 10.11 -5.93 20.17
N TRP A 178 10.44 -5.85 18.88
CA TRP A 178 10.93 -4.64 18.25
C TRP A 178 10.25 -4.36 16.91
N GLN A 179 10.15 -3.09 16.56
CA GLN A 179 9.59 -2.63 15.30
C GLN A 179 10.26 -1.31 14.87
N VAL A 180 10.65 -1.23 13.60
CA VAL A 180 11.10 0.02 12.96
C VAL A 180 9.90 0.73 12.36
N PHE A 181 9.85 2.05 12.48
CA PHE A 181 8.72 2.86 12.01
C PHE A 181 9.12 4.31 11.69
N THR A 182 8.23 5.02 10.98
CA THR A 182 8.36 6.45 10.65
C THR A 182 7.20 7.25 11.23
N ALA A 183 7.23 8.58 11.09
CA ALA A 183 6.13 9.47 11.48
C ALA A 183 4.77 9.08 10.85
N ASN A 184 4.78 8.44 9.67
CA ASN A 184 3.56 8.11 8.92
C ASN A 184 2.98 6.71 9.27
N SER A 185 3.67 5.93 10.10
CA SER A 185 3.26 4.58 10.51
C SER A 185 1.99 4.50 11.38
N GLY A 186 1.49 5.64 11.87
CA GLY A 186 0.34 5.70 12.78
C GLY A 186 0.64 5.21 14.21
N ILE A 187 1.90 4.93 14.54
CA ILE A 187 2.29 4.52 15.90
C ILE A 187 2.20 5.71 16.86
N ALA A 188 1.39 5.55 17.91
CA ALA A 188 1.28 6.54 18.97
C ALA A 188 2.55 6.57 19.84
N THR A 189 3.09 7.78 20.06
CA THR A 189 4.30 7.98 20.88
C THR A 189 4.08 9.16 21.85
N PRO A 190 4.83 9.20 22.98
CA PRO A 190 4.72 10.30 23.95
C PRO A 190 5.49 11.58 23.53
N PHE A 191 6.06 11.61 22.32
CA PHE A 191 6.83 12.72 21.76
C PHE A 191 6.39 13.02 20.33
N THR A 192 6.82 14.15 19.79
CA THR A 192 6.55 14.51 18.39
C THR A 192 7.51 13.77 17.48
N LEU A 193 6.97 13.09 16.47
CA LEU A 193 7.75 12.44 15.41
C LEU A 193 8.15 13.47 14.35
N GLU A 194 9.41 13.44 13.95
CA GLU A 194 9.96 14.23 12.87
C GLU A 194 9.78 13.47 11.54
N GLN A 195 9.53 14.23 10.47
CA GLN A 195 9.48 13.66 9.12
C GLN A 195 10.88 13.17 8.72
N ASP A 196 10.93 12.15 7.87
CA ASP A 196 12.16 11.55 7.34
C ASP A 196 13.12 10.96 8.39
N VAL A 197 12.64 10.72 9.62
CA VAL A 197 13.40 10.04 10.68
C VAL A 197 12.90 8.61 10.87
N MET A 198 13.85 7.68 10.93
CA MET A 198 13.59 6.29 11.30
C MET A 198 13.62 6.13 12.82
N TYR A 199 12.61 5.46 13.34
CA TYR A 199 12.46 5.17 14.75
C TYR A 199 12.45 3.67 15.00
N LEU A 200 12.86 3.29 16.21
CA LEU A 200 12.81 1.94 16.74
C LEU A 200 11.96 1.94 18.00
N ARG A 201 10.93 1.10 18.03
CA ARG A 201 10.14 0.81 19.22
C ARG A 201 10.56 -0.54 19.77
N LEU A 202 10.86 -0.62 21.07
CA LEU A 202 11.07 -1.86 21.80
C LEU A 202 9.99 -2.01 22.87
N VAL A 203 9.44 -3.20 23.02
CA VAL A 203 8.50 -3.54 24.09
C VAL A 203 9.08 -4.67 24.92
N MET A 204 9.46 -4.38 26.16
CA MET A 204 10.17 -5.28 27.07
C MET A 204 9.34 -5.44 28.35
N GLY A 205 8.52 -6.48 28.43
CA GLY A 205 7.53 -6.62 29.51
C GLY A 205 6.51 -5.48 29.49
N ASP A 206 6.42 -4.71 30.57
CA ASP A 206 5.51 -3.56 30.69
C ASP A 206 6.14 -2.24 30.21
N GLU A 207 7.40 -2.26 29.80
CA GLU A 207 8.13 -1.06 29.33
C GLU A 207 8.09 -0.96 27.81
N THR A 208 7.80 0.23 27.29
CA THR A 208 7.97 0.56 25.86
C THR A 208 9.03 1.64 25.73
N LEU A 209 10.10 1.34 25.01
CA LEU A 209 11.21 2.25 24.75
C LEU A 209 11.17 2.70 23.30
N HIS A 210 11.47 3.96 23.05
CA HIS A 210 11.55 4.50 21.69
C HIS A 210 12.91 5.13 21.44
N PHE A 211 13.48 4.86 20.28
CA PHE A 211 14.77 5.39 19.85
C PHE A 211 14.63 6.00 18.45
N SER A 212 15.36 7.06 18.15
CA SER A 212 15.67 7.41 16.76
C SER A 212 16.96 6.70 16.32
N LEU A 213 16.99 6.26 15.06
CA LEU A 213 18.18 5.70 14.43
C LEU A 213 19.06 6.85 13.93
N SER A 214 20.18 7.11 14.59
CA SER A 214 21.13 8.14 14.14
C SER A 214 22.19 7.59 13.18
N LYS A 215 22.48 6.28 13.25
CA LYS A 215 23.41 5.60 12.35
C LYS A 215 23.12 4.11 12.28
N LEU A 216 23.20 3.55 11.08
CA LEU A 216 23.15 2.11 10.83
C LEU A 216 24.05 1.75 9.64
N THR A 217 25.08 0.96 9.89
CA THR A 217 25.97 0.37 8.89
C THR A 217 26.14 -1.13 9.20
N PRO A 218 26.79 -1.94 8.35
CA PRO A 218 27.06 -3.34 8.68
C PRO A 218 27.90 -3.54 9.96
N GLU A 219 28.64 -2.53 10.41
CA GLU A 219 29.52 -2.61 11.58
C GLU A 219 29.04 -1.78 12.78
N GLU A 220 28.22 -0.75 12.59
CA GLU A 220 27.90 0.23 13.61
C GLU A 220 26.40 0.52 13.69
N LEU A 221 25.89 0.63 14.91
CA LEU A 221 24.51 1.03 15.21
C LEU A 221 24.53 2.13 16.26
N GLU A 222 23.84 3.23 16.01
CA GLU A 222 23.64 4.30 16.97
C GLU A 222 22.15 4.61 17.15
N LEU A 223 21.73 4.63 18.41
CA LEU A 223 20.34 4.84 18.82
C LEU A 223 20.28 6.02 19.78
N THR A 224 19.41 6.99 19.54
CA THR A 224 19.15 8.07 20.51
C THR A 224 17.85 7.80 21.24
N TYR A 225 17.89 7.63 22.56
CA TYR A 225 16.69 7.36 23.36
C TYR A 225 15.78 8.59 23.42
N MET A 226 14.56 8.48 22.90
CA MET A 226 13.69 9.63 22.65
C MET A 226 13.23 10.35 23.93
N GLU A 227 13.15 9.66 25.06
CA GLU A 227 12.66 10.27 26.31
C GLU A 227 13.74 11.05 27.07
N ARG A 228 15.03 10.72 26.88
CA ARG A 228 16.12 11.35 27.65
C ARG A 228 17.27 11.89 26.80
N GLY A 229 17.26 11.64 25.49
CA GLY A 229 18.28 12.07 24.55
C GLY A 229 19.64 11.36 24.67
N ASN A 230 19.72 10.26 25.43
CA ASN A 230 20.97 9.51 25.57
C ASN A 230 21.30 8.77 24.27
N LEU A 231 22.54 8.89 23.81
CA LEU A 231 23.08 8.14 22.67
C LEU A 231 23.60 6.78 23.14
N LEU A 232 23.13 5.71 22.50
CA LEU A 232 23.65 4.35 22.65
C LEU A 232 24.41 3.97 21.38
N ARG A 233 25.63 3.47 21.52
CA ARG A 233 26.49 3.11 20.39
C ARG A 233 26.88 1.64 20.48
N PHE A 234 26.81 0.96 19.35
CA PHE A 234 27.08 -0.46 19.26
C PHE A 234 27.99 -0.78 18.08
N SER A 235 28.77 -1.85 18.22
CA SER A 235 29.43 -2.54 17.11
C SER A 235 28.77 -3.88 16.85
N ALA A 236 28.63 -4.26 15.59
CA ALA A 236 28.16 -5.59 15.21
C ALA A 236 29.11 -6.68 15.74
N VAL A 237 28.56 -7.74 16.31
CA VAL A 237 29.28 -8.95 16.68
C VAL A 237 29.31 -9.86 15.45
N LYS A 238 30.53 -10.18 14.98
CA LYS A 238 30.77 -11.07 13.85
C LYS A 238 30.64 -12.54 14.23
#